data_AF-A0A0F2Q1R2-F1
#
_entry.id   AF-A0A0F2Q1R2-F1
#
_cell.length_a   1.000
_cell.length_b   1.000
_cell.length_c   1.000
_cell.angle_alpha   90.00
_cell.angle_beta   90.00
_cell.angle_gamma   90.00
#
_symmetry.space_group_name_H-M   'P 1'
#
loop_
_entity.id
_entity.type
_entity.pdbx_description
1 polymer ?
#
loop_
_entity_poly.entity_id
_entity_poly.type
_entity_poly.pdbx_seq_one_letter_code
_entity_poly.pdbx_strand_id
1 'polypeptide(L)'
;MKKGFGSIVLDASFRVLVPFTLVYGVYVLVHGEYSPGGGFQAGALLAVGIILSRLIQGNEKALFNIKGNVALILAGIGTALYALIGFSTIFLGGKFLEYGRLPFSVHDPAELHALGMLGIEIGVTLCVMMTIVAIFDALTGEEEGI
;
A
#
# COMPACT_ATOMS: atom_id res chain seq x y z
N MET A 1 19.86 5.25 7.56
CA MET A 1 20.45 5.62 8.87
C MET A 1 21.31 4.50 9.47
N LYS A 2 22.57 4.76 9.86
CA LYS A 2 23.51 3.75 10.44
C LYS A 2 23.41 3.51 11.97
N LYS A 3 22.66 4.33 12.71
CA LYS A 3 22.33 4.11 14.13
C LYS A 3 20.81 4.10 14.30
N GLY A 4 20.27 3.06 14.92
CA GLY A 4 18.86 2.99 15.30
C GLY A 4 18.51 4.12 16.25
N PHE A 5 17.41 4.81 15.98
CA PHE A 5 16.88 5.85 16.84
C PHE A 5 15.98 5.19 17.89
N GLY A 6 16.39 5.15 19.16
CA GLY A 6 15.47 4.73 20.22
C GLY A 6 16.07 4.31 21.55
N SER A 7 15.35 4.64 22.62
CA SER A 7 15.53 4.03 23.94
C SER A 7 14.89 2.63 23.98
N ILE A 8 15.19 1.84 25.01
CA ILE A 8 14.53 0.54 25.26
C ILE A 8 13.00 0.67 25.30
N VAL A 9 12.49 1.78 25.85
CA VAL A 9 11.04 2.04 25.93
C VAL A 9 10.46 2.25 24.53
N LEU A 10 11.16 3.00 23.68
CA LEU A 10 10.72 3.26 22.31
C LEU A 10 10.68 1.96 21.49
N ASP A 11 11.77 1.18 21.57
CA ASP A 11 11.88 -0.10 20.88
C ASP A 11 10.79 -1.10 21.33
N ALA A 12 10.53 -1.20 22.64
CA ALA A 12 9.48 -2.06 23.17
C ALA A 12 8.07 -1.62 22.69
N SER A 13 7.80 -0.31 22.67
CA SER A 13 6.49 0.23 22.26
C SER A 13 6.21 -0.09 20.79
N PHE A 14 7.19 0.08 19.92
CA PHE A 14 6.99 -0.13 18.49
C PHE A 14 6.94 -1.58 18.03
N ARG A 15 7.53 -2.51 18.80
CA ARG A 15 7.30 -3.95 18.56
C ARG A 15 5.82 -4.33 18.65
N VAL A 16 5.01 -3.53 19.36
CA VAL A 16 3.55 -3.68 19.41
C VAL A 16 2.86 -2.79 18.38
N LEU A 17 3.26 -1.52 18.27
CA LEU A 17 2.59 -0.56 17.38
C LEU A 17 2.74 -0.91 15.89
N VAL A 18 3.89 -1.40 15.44
CA VAL A 18 4.12 -1.70 14.02
C VAL A 18 3.21 -2.83 13.53
N PRO A 19 3.17 -4.02 14.15
CA PRO A 19 2.23 -5.07 13.74
C PRO A 19 0.77 -4.62 13.81
N PHE A 20 0.39 -3.89 14.87
CA PHE A 20 -0.96 -3.37 15.00
C PHE A 20 -1.33 -2.42 13.86
N THR A 21 -0.44 -1.47 13.53
CA THR A 21 -0.66 -0.51 12.44
C THR A 21 -0.79 -1.21 11.09
N LEU A 22 0.03 -2.23 10.83
CA LEU A 22 -0.05 -3.00 9.59
C LEU A 22 -1.37 -3.77 9.47
N VAL A 23 -1.80 -4.46 10.53
CA VAL A 23 -3.09 -5.17 10.55
C VAL A 23 -4.25 -4.18 10.39
N TYR A 24 -4.19 -3.04 11.07
CA TYR A 24 -5.21 -2.01 10.94
C TYR A 24 -5.26 -1.39 9.54
N GLY A 25 -4.11 -1.17 8.89
CA GLY A 25 -4.06 -0.74 7.49
C GLY A 25 -4.74 -1.73 6.54
N VAL A 26 -4.53 -3.04 6.73
CA VAL A 26 -5.22 -4.07 5.95
C VAL A 26 -6.73 -4.07 6.24
N TYR A 27 -7.13 -3.88 7.50
CA TYR A 27 -8.55 -3.72 7.85
C TYR A 27 -9.20 -2.54 7.13
N VAL A 28 -8.54 -1.37 7.12
CA VAL A 28 -9.02 -0.15 6.43
C VAL A 28 -9.14 -0.35 4.92
N LEU A 29 -8.27 -1.16 4.32
CA LEU A 29 -8.38 -1.56 2.91
C LEU A 29 -9.60 -2.44 2.69
N VAL A 30 -9.70 -3.56 3.40
CA VAL A 30 -10.76 -4.56 3.16
C VAL A 30 -12.16 -4.02 3.50
N HIS A 31 -12.28 -3.14 4.48
CA HIS A 31 -13.55 -2.54 4.89
C HIS A 31 -13.81 -1.16 4.28
N GLY A 32 -12.99 -0.72 3.31
CA GLY A 32 -13.11 0.59 2.67
C GLY A 32 -14.45 0.81 1.96
N GLU A 33 -15.08 -0.26 1.46
CA GLU A 33 -16.39 -0.20 0.81
C GLU A 33 -17.55 0.01 1.81
N TYR A 34 -17.44 -0.54 3.03
CA TYR A 34 -18.51 -0.56 4.02
C TYR A 34 -18.38 0.54 5.09
N SER A 35 -17.20 1.16 5.20
CA SER A 35 -16.87 2.10 6.27
C SER A 35 -15.97 3.23 5.77
N PRO A 36 -15.85 4.36 6.50
CA PRO A 36 -14.91 5.41 6.13
C PRO A 36 -13.47 4.88 6.07
N GLY A 37 -12.88 4.88 4.88
CA GLY A 37 -11.59 4.25 4.63
C GLY A 37 -11.27 4.17 3.15
N GLY A 38 -10.55 3.11 2.77
CA GLY A 38 -10.19 2.81 1.39
C GLY A 38 -8.69 2.78 1.14
N GLY A 39 -8.33 2.62 -0.13
CA GLY A 39 -6.95 2.33 -0.53
C GLY A 39 -5.93 3.42 -0.18
N PHE A 40 -6.32 4.71 -0.21
CA PHE A 40 -5.39 5.80 0.11
C PHE A 40 -5.00 5.79 1.59
N GLN A 41 -5.99 5.71 2.48
CA GLN A 41 -5.78 5.72 3.93
C GLN A 41 -5.06 4.46 4.38
N ALA A 42 -5.42 3.31 3.80
CA ALA A 42 -4.70 2.06 4.03
C ALA A 42 -3.23 2.17 3.61
N GLY A 43 -2.95 2.69 2.42
CA GLY A 43 -1.59 2.89 1.92
C GLY A 43 -0.75 3.78 2.83
N ALA A 44 -1.34 4.87 3.33
CA ALA A 44 -0.69 5.77 4.28
C ALA A 44 -0.36 5.08 5.62
N LEU A 45 -1.29 4.30 6.19
CA LEU A 45 -1.07 3.55 7.41
C LEU A 45 0.04 2.50 7.25
N LEU A 46 0.03 1.76 6.14
CA LEU A 46 1.05 0.76 5.85
C LEU A 46 2.43 1.40 5.67
N ALA A 47 2.52 2.54 4.98
CA ALA A 47 3.77 3.29 4.85
C ALA A 47 4.31 3.76 6.19
N VAL A 48 3.44 4.24 7.09
CA VAL A 48 3.83 4.59 8.47
C VAL A 48 4.41 3.37 9.19
N GLY A 49 3.78 2.20 9.10
CA GLY A 49 4.32 0.97 9.68
C GLY A 49 5.73 0.62 9.17
N ILE A 50 5.97 0.78 7.87
CA ILE A 50 7.28 0.57 7.24
C ILE A 50 8.32 1.59 7.74
N ILE A 51 7.99 2.88 7.72
CA ILE A 51 8.88 3.96 8.14
C ILE A 51 9.26 3.80 9.62
N LEU A 52 8.27 3.53 10.48
CA LEU A 52 8.51 3.28 11.90
C LEU A 52 9.50 2.12 12.11
N SER A 53 9.27 1.00 11.41
CA SER A 53 10.19 -0.16 11.45
C SER A 53 11.63 0.22 11.07
N ARG A 54 11.82 1.05 10.04
CA ARG A 54 13.14 1.54 9.59
C ARG A 54 13.82 2.44 10.62
N LEU A 55 13.08 3.37 11.22
CA LEU A 55 13.64 4.33 12.18
C LEU A 55 14.24 3.65 13.42
N ILE A 56 13.65 2.55 13.85
CA ILE A 56 13.99 1.89 15.12
C ILE A 56 15.05 0.81 14.91
N GLN A 57 14.83 -0.08 13.93
CA GLN A 57 15.71 -1.23 13.69
C GLN A 57 16.94 -0.83 12.87
N GLY A 58 16.92 0.36 12.24
CA GLY A 58 17.91 0.77 11.25
C GLY A 58 17.75 -0.01 9.93
N ASN A 59 18.37 0.50 8.87
CA ASN A 59 18.15 -0.02 7.51
C ASN A 59 18.59 -1.47 7.33
N GLU A 60 19.58 -1.94 8.09
CA GLU A 60 20.13 -3.29 7.93
C GLU A 60 19.27 -4.39 8.55
N LYS A 61 18.39 -4.05 9.51
CA LYS A 61 17.54 -5.01 10.22
C LYS A 61 16.05 -4.81 9.99
N ALA A 62 15.65 -3.70 9.37
CA ALA A 62 14.25 -3.43 9.09
C ALA A 62 13.64 -4.54 8.22
N LEU A 63 12.51 -5.09 8.67
CA LEU A 63 11.75 -6.12 7.95
C LEU A 63 11.39 -5.72 6.51
N PHE A 64 11.31 -4.42 6.23
CA PHE A 64 10.89 -3.84 4.95
C PHE A 64 11.89 -2.79 4.45
N ASN A 65 13.08 -3.25 4.07
CA ASN A 65 14.10 -2.41 3.44
C ASN A 65 13.93 -2.38 1.91
N ILE A 66 12.99 -1.57 1.44
CA ILE A 66 12.72 -1.31 0.02
C ILE A 66 13.42 -0.01 -0.36
N LYS A 67 14.40 -0.07 -1.26
CA LYS A 67 15.12 1.11 -1.77
C LYS A 67 14.18 2.07 -2.52
N GLY A 68 14.43 3.39 -2.46
CA GLY A 68 13.67 4.43 -3.16
C GLY A 68 13.36 4.13 -4.63
N ASN A 69 14.36 3.72 -5.43
CA ASN A 69 14.13 3.35 -6.83
C ASN A 69 13.14 2.19 -7.01
N VAL A 70 13.21 1.17 -6.14
CA VAL A 70 12.27 0.04 -6.16
C VAL A 70 10.90 0.50 -5.70
N ALA A 71 10.84 1.40 -4.71
CA ALA A 71 9.60 1.99 -4.25
C ALA A 71 8.88 2.76 -5.36
N LEU A 72 9.61 3.56 -6.15
CA LEU A 72 9.04 4.27 -7.29
C LEU A 72 8.46 3.31 -8.35
N ILE A 73 9.18 2.22 -8.67
CA ILE A 73 8.68 1.19 -9.59
C ILE A 73 7.41 0.53 -9.05
N LEU A 74 7.40 0.13 -7.77
CA LEU A 74 6.24 -0.49 -7.14
C LEU A 74 5.04 0.47 -7.09
N ALA A 75 5.28 1.78 -6.89
CA ALA A 75 4.22 2.77 -6.97
C ALA A 75 3.61 2.86 -8.38
N GLY A 76 4.46 2.79 -9.40
CA GLY A 76 4.06 2.67 -10.80
C GLY A 76 3.24 1.40 -11.07
N ILE A 77 3.63 0.26 -10.50
CA ILE A 77 2.88 -1.01 -10.60
C ILE A 77 1.50 -0.88 -9.95
N GLY A 78 1.40 -0.24 -8.78
CA GLY A 78 0.10 0.01 -8.14
C GLY A 78 -0.83 0.85 -9.02
N THR A 79 -0.29 1.91 -9.63
CA THR A 79 -1.03 2.74 -10.59
C THR A 79 -1.42 1.96 -11.85
N ALA A 80 -0.51 1.13 -12.36
CA ALA A 80 -0.78 0.28 -13.51
C ALA A 80 -1.87 -0.75 -13.20
N LEU A 81 -1.92 -1.32 -12.00
CA LEU A 81 -2.96 -2.26 -11.59
C LEU A 81 -4.36 -1.61 -11.62
N TYR A 82 -4.49 -0.39 -11.09
CA TYR A 82 -5.72 0.40 -11.20
C TYR A 82 -6.14 0.56 -12.67
N ALA A 83 -5.20 0.99 -13.52
CA ALA A 83 -5.47 1.20 -14.94
C ALA A 83 -5.84 -0.11 -15.64
N LEU A 84 -5.13 -1.21 -15.39
CA LEU A 84 -5.38 -2.52 -15.99
C LEU A 84 -6.77 -3.04 -15.66
N ILE A 85 -7.23 -2.89 -14.42
CA ILE A 85 -8.59 -3.27 -14.03
C ILE A 85 -9.61 -2.43 -14.81
N GLY A 86 -9.43 -1.11 -14.88
CA GLY A 86 -10.35 -0.25 -15.64
C GLY A 86 -10.30 -0.46 -17.17
N PHE A 87 -9.14 -0.81 -17.74
CA PHE A 87 -9.05 -1.17 -19.16
C PHE A 87 -9.61 -2.56 -19.45
N SER A 88 -9.52 -3.50 -18.49
CA SER A 88 -10.09 -4.85 -18.67
C SER A 88 -11.60 -4.81 -18.91
N THR A 89 -12.32 -3.89 -18.25
CA THR A 89 -13.77 -3.72 -18.47
C THR A 89 -14.08 -3.16 -19.86
N ILE A 90 -13.20 -2.32 -20.43
CA ILE A 90 -13.32 -1.81 -21.80
C ILE A 90 -13.08 -2.94 -22.81
N PHE A 91 -12.05 -3.75 -22.62
CA PHE A 91 -11.76 -4.90 -23.52
C PHE A 91 -12.90 -5.93 -23.55
N LEU A 92 -13.73 -5.96 -22.51
CA LEU A 92 -14.91 -6.83 -22.40
C LEU A 92 -16.21 -6.12 -22.87
N GLY A 93 -16.09 -4.99 -23.56
CA GLY A 93 -17.20 -4.27 -24.17
C GLY A 93 -18.01 -3.37 -23.22
N GLY A 94 -17.46 -3.03 -22.06
CA GLY A 94 -18.00 -2.05 -21.10
C GLY A 94 -17.32 -0.69 -21.17
N LYS A 95 -17.66 0.18 -20.22
CA LYS A 95 -16.97 1.45 -19.94
C LYS A 95 -15.83 1.23 -18.95
N PHE A 96 -14.94 2.23 -18.82
CA PHE A 96 -13.88 2.22 -17.82
C PHE A 96 -14.46 2.01 -16.41
N LEU A 97 -13.95 1.03 -15.66
CA LEU A 97 -14.43 0.64 -14.32
C LEU A 97 -15.90 0.20 -14.27
N GLU A 98 -16.47 -0.23 -15.39
CA GLU A 98 -17.76 -0.93 -15.41
C GLU A 98 -17.57 -2.37 -14.94
N TYR A 99 -17.51 -2.57 -13.62
CA TYR A 99 -17.18 -3.85 -12.99
C TYR A 99 -18.14 -4.99 -13.37
N GLY A 100 -19.38 -4.66 -13.77
CA GLY A 100 -20.37 -5.58 -14.35
C GLY A 100 -19.88 -6.41 -15.54
N ARG A 101 -18.79 -5.99 -16.20
CA ARG A 101 -18.19 -6.69 -17.34
C ARG A 101 -16.96 -7.50 -17.00
N LEU A 102 -16.53 -7.54 -15.74
CA LEU A 102 -15.39 -8.35 -15.32
C LEU A 102 -15.68 -9.85 -15.52
N PRO A 103 -14.67 -10.66 -15.92
CA PRO A 103 -14.87 -12.05 -16.32
C PRO A 103 -14.91 -13.01 -15.12
N PHE A 104 -15.49 -12.59 -13.99
CA PHE A 104 -15.63 -13.42 -12.81
C PHE A 104 -16.99 -14.10 -12.80
N SER A 105 -17.04 -15.39 -12.44
CA SER A 105 -18.26 -16.22 -12.43
C SER A 105 -19.20 -15.91 -11.24
N VAL A 106 -19.26 -14.66 -10.82
CA VAL A 106 -20.09 -14.20 -9.70
C VAL A 106 -21.47 -13.82 -10.25
N HIS A 107 -22.52 -14.43 -9.69
CA HIS A 107 -23.89 -14.24 -10.19
C HIS A 107 -24.55 -12.98 -9.60
N ASP A 108 -24.04 -12.46 -8.48
CA ASP A 108 -24.51 -11.23 -7.87
C ASP A 108 -23.73 -10.02 -8.41
N PRO A 109 -24.40 -9.05 -9.07
CA PRO A 109 -23.76 -7.81 -9.51
C PRO A 109 -23.11 -7.02 -8.37
N ALA A 110 -23.67 -7.05 -7.16
CA ALA A 110 -23.13 -6.29 -6.02
C ALA A 110 -21.76 -6.84 -5.59
N GLU A 111 -21.61 -8.15 -5.50
CA GLU A 111 -20.33 -8.80 -5.18
C GLU A 111 -19.26 -8.55 -6.25
N LEU A 112 -19.66 -8.52 -7.52
CA LEU A 112 -18.74 -8.22 -8.62
C LEU A 112 -18.23 -6.77 -8.57
N HIS A 113 -19.11 -5.83 -8.19
CA HIS A 113 -18.76 -4.45 -7.92
C HIS A 113 -17.79 -4.33 -6.74
N ALA A 114 -18.08 -4.99 -5.62
CA ALA A 114 -17.22 -5.03 -4.44
C ALA A 114 -15.81 -5.56 -4.77
N LEU A 115 -15.72 -6.64 -5.55
CA LEU A 115 -14.45 -7.22 -5.97
C LEU A 115 -13.66 -6.29 -6.90
N GLY A 116 -14.35 -5.62 -7.83
CA GLY A 116 -13.76 -4.62 -8.72
C GLY A 116 -13.21 -3.42 -7.96
N MET A 117 -13.97 -2.92 -6.99
CA MET A 117 -13.57 -1.85 -6.07
C MET A 117 -12.35 -2.26 -5.24
N LEU A 118 -12.40 -3.39 -4.54
CA LEU A 118 -11.27 -3.89 -3.76
C LEU A 118 -10.01 -4.05 -4.63
N GLY A 119 -10.17 -4.57 -5.86
CA GLY A 119 -9.08 -4.71 -6.82
C GLY A 119 -8.38 -3.39 -7.14
N ILE A 120 -9.14 -2.32 -7.43
CA ILE A 120 -8.55 -1.01 -7.69
C ILE A 120 -7.93 -0.41 -6.42
N GLU A 121 -8.56 -0.62 -5.25
CA GLU A 121 -8.06 -0.11 -3.98
C GLU A 121 -6.75 -0.77 -3.56
N ILE A 122 -6.53 -2.04 -3.91
CA ILE A 122 -5.22 -2.70 -3.74
C ILE A 122 -4.14 -1.96 -4.57
N GLY A 123 -4.46 -1.60 -5.81
CA GLY A 123 -3.55 -0.82 -6.66
C GLY A 123 -3.24 0.57 -6.08
N VAL A 124 -4.27 1.28 -5.63
CA VAL A 124 -4.12 2.60 -4.97
C VAL A 124 -3.32 2.48 -3.68
N THR A 125 -3.57 1.45 -2.85
CA THR A 125 -2.84 1.18 -1.60
C THR A 125 -1.35 1.01 -1.87
N LEU A 126 -1.01 0.16 -2.85
CA LEU A 126 0.38 -0.08 -3.23
C LEU A 126 1.03 1.20 -3.75
N CYS A 127 0.32 1.95 -4.60
CA CYS A 127 0.79 3.24 -5.12
C CYS A 127 1.14 4.20 -3.97
N VAL A 128 0.17 4.51 -3.11
CA VAL A 128 0.32 5.47 -2.02
C VAL A 128 1.39 5.02 -1.03
N MET A 129 1.37 3.75 -0.62
CA MET A 129 2.34 3.20 0.32
C MET A 129 3.77 3.40 -0.18
N MET A 130 4.02 3.04 -1.44
CA MET A 130 5.35 3.08 -2.01
C MET A 130 5.80 4.49 -2.38
N THR A 131 4.87 5.38 -2.77
CA THR A 131 5.18 6.80 -2.95
C THR A 131 5.63 7.45 -1.65
N ILE A 132 4.95 7.19 -0.52
CA ILE A 132 5.36 7.74 0.78
C ILE A 132 6.74 7.22 1.19
N VAL A 133 7.02 5.92 0.97
CA VAL A 133 8.34 5.34 1.23
C VAL A 133 9.41 5.97 0.35
N ALA A 134 9.15 6.18 -0.94
CA ALA A 134 10.08 6.84 -1.85
C ALA A 134 10.38 8.29 -1.43
N ILE A 135 9.34 9.05 -1.05
CA ILE A 135 9.51 10.41 -0.50
C ILE A 135 10.37 10.37 0.76
N PHE A 136 10.15 9.41 1.66
CA PHE A 136 10.96 9.26 2.87
C PHE A 136 12.43 8.99 2.54
N ASP A 137 12.72 8.10 1.58
CA ASP A 137 14.09 7.78 1.16
C ASP A 137 14.78 8.99 0.49
N ALA A 138 14.05 9.74 -0.34
CA ALA A 138 14.54 10.98 -0.96
C ALA A 138 14.85 12.07 0.10
N LEU A 139 13.99 12.23 1.12
CA LEU A 139 14.20 13.19 2.20
C LEU A 139 15.34 12.80 3.15
N THR A 140 15.61 11.50 3.30
CA THR A 140 16.67 11.00 4.19
C THR A 140 18.03 10.86 3.48
N GLY A 141 18.10 11.15 2.18
CA GLY A 141 19.33 11.10 1.39
C GLY A 141 19.81 9.67 1.11
N GLU A 142 18.91 8.69 1.17
CA GLU A 142 19.25 7.27 0.94
C GLU A 142 19.31 6.89 -0.55
N GLU A 143 18.88 7.79 -1.44
CA GLU A 143 18.96 7.60 -2.90
C GLU A 143 20.37 7.84 -3.47
N GLU A 144 21.27 8.56 -2.76
CA GLU A 144 22.60 8.93 -3.27
C GLU A 144 23.68 7.83 -3.08
N GLY A 145 23.31 6.66 -2.55
CA GLY A 145 24.20 5.50 -2.40
C GLY A 145 24.26 4.62 -3.64
N ILE A 146 24.77 5.15 -4.76
CA ILE A 146 25.28 4.36 -5.90
C ILE A 146 26.79 4.17 -5.72
#